data_AF-A0A353QZE5-F1
#
_entry.id   AF-A0A353QZE5-F1
#
_cell.length_a   1.000
_cell.length_b   1.000
_cell.length_c   1.000
_cell.angle_alpha   90.00
_cell.angle_beta   90.00
_cell.angle_gamma   90.00
#
_symmetry.space_group_name_H-M   'P 1'
#
loop_
_entity.id
_entity.type
_entity.pdbx_description
1 polymer ?
#
loop_
_entity_poly.entity_id
_entity_poly.type
_entity_poly.pdbx_seq_one_letter_code
_entity_poly.pdbx_strand_id
1 'polypeptide(L)'
;MKHPIMAGLLGLVLSHGLAHATLTRENTAPAEAIQESLTRLAAERLVNAEEEPGNWMLHGRTYGEDRYSPLKQINDQTVANLGLAWAWETGTNRGLEATPIVVDGVMYVTGSWSEVYAIDA
;
A
#
# COMPACT_ATOMS: atom_id res chain seq x y z
N MET A 1 35.32 8.91 -53.48
CA MET A 1 34.93 8.37 -54.80
C MET A 1 33.42 8.14 -54.76
N LYS A 2 32.65 9.19 -55.05
CA LYS A 2 31.76 9.31 -56.24
C LYS A 2 30.68 8.22 -56.31
N HIS A 3 29.42 8.62 -56.05
CA HIS A 3 28.17 7.85 -56.23
C HIS A 3 28.00 7.34 -57.68
N PRO A 4 27.09 6.37 -57.92
CA PRO A 4 25.79 6.80 -58.46
C PRO A 4 24.55 6.01 -57.97
N ILE A 5 23.43 6.73 -58.07
CA ILE A 5 22.02 6.31 -58.01
C ILE A 5 21.54 6.01 -59.45
N MET A 6 20.70 4.99 -59.67
CA MET A 6 19.72 4.85 -60.78
C MET A 6 18.88 3.57 -60.51
N ALA A 7 17.58 3.59 -60.20
CA ALA A 7 16.37 3.83 -61.01
C ALA A 7 15.64 2.52 -61.42
N GLY A 8 14.30 2.50 -61.24
CA GLY A 8 13.36 1.44 -61.65
C GLY A 8 12.92 0.56 -60.47
N LEU A 9 11.64 0.29 -60.16
CA LEU A 9 10.43 0.30 -60.95
C LEU A 9 9.23 0.61 -60.04
N LEU A 10 8.25 1.32 -60.60
CA LEU A 10 6.90 1.52 -60.08
C LEU A 10 6.21 0.16 -59.83
N GLY A 11 5.60 -0.01 -58.66
CA GLY A 11 4.72 -1.14 -58.35
C GLY A 11 3.57 -0.70 -57.45
N LEU A 12 2.57 -0.04 -58.04
CA LEU A 12 1.30 0.26 -57.40
C LEU A 12 0.48 -1.03 -57.31
N VAL A 13 0.30 -1.59 -56.11
CA VAL A 13 -0.70 -2.65 -55.88
C VAL A 13 -1.81 -2.07 -55.03
N LEU A 14 -2.90 -1.68 -55.69
CA LEU A 14 -4.21 -1.57 -55.06
C LEU A 14 -4.75 -2.99 -54.87
N SER A 15 -4.90 -3.44 -53.63
CA SER A 15 -5.77 -4.57 -53.30
C SER A 15 -6.67 -4.18 -52.13
N HIS A 16 -7.97 -4.10 -52.42
CA HIS A 16 -9.04 -3.91 -51.45
C HIS A 16 -9.31 -5.20 -50.67
N GLY A 17 -9.53 -5.07 -49.35
CA GLY A 17 -10.42 -5.93 -48.57
C GLY A 17 -9.84 -7.24 -48.01
N LEU A 18 -9.50 -7.25 -46.72
CA LEU A 18 -10.34 -7.77 -45.62
C LEU A 18 -9.52 -7.71 -44.33
N ALA A 19 -10.08 -7.07 -43.30
CA ALA A 19 -9.47 -6.85 -42.01
C ALA A 19 -9.07 -8.18 -41.34
N HIS A 20 -7.77 -8.38 -41.12
CA HIS A 20 -7.28 -9.28 -40.07
C HIS A 20 -7.07 -8.45 -38.80
N ALA A 21 -8.14 -8.26 -38.03
CA ALA A 21 -8.03 -7.79 -36.65
C ALA A 21 -7.99 -9.03 -35.75
N THR A 22 -6.79 -9.62 -35.59
CA THR A 22 -6.55 -10.55 -34.50
C THR A 22 -6.56 -9.74 -33.22
N LEU A 23 -7.70 -9.68 -32.54
CA LEU A 23 -7.83 -9.09 -31.21
C LEU A 23 -7.13 -10.00 -30.21
N THR A 24 -5.81 -9.85 -30.08
CA THR A 24 -5.15 -10.20 -28.82
C THR A 24 -5.63 -9.19 -27.78
N ARG A 25 -6.71 -9.53 -27.09
CA ARG A 25 -7.12 -8.84 -25.87
C ARG A 25 -6.07 -9.23 -24.83
N GLU A 26 -5.04 -8.40 -24.65
CA GLU A 26 -4.29 -8.42 -23.39
C GLU A 26 -5.30 -8.07 -22.31
N ASN A 27 -5.82 -9.10 -21.64
CA ASN A 27 -6.71 -8.95 -20.50
C ASN A 27 -5.87 -8.62 -19.26
N THR A 28 -5.15 -7.51 -19.33
CA THR A 28 -4.50 -6.88 -18.19
C THR A 28 -5.38 -5.69 -17.86
N ALA A 29 -6.12 -5.74 -16.75
CA ALA A 29 -6.80 -4.55 -16.28
C ALA A 29 -5.77 -3.41 -16.21
N PRO A 30 -6.06 -2.20 -16.71
CA PRO A 30 -5.11 -1.10 -16.65
C PRO A 30 -4.72 -0.90 -15.18
N ALA A 31 -3.43 -0.70 -14.91
CA ALA A 31 -2.90 -0.59 -13.54
C ALA A 31 -3.68 0.41 -12.67
N GLU A 32 -4.26 1.44 -13.30
CA GLU A 32 -5.15 2.42 -12.67
C GLU A 32 -6.41 1.79 -12.05
N ALA A 33 -7.06 0.84 -12.73
CA ALA A 33 -8.25 0.17 -12.23
C ALA A 33 -7.93 -0.73 -11.02
N ILE A 34 -6.76 -1.38 -11.02
CA ILE A 34 -6.27 -2.15 -9.88
C ILE A 34 -6.01 -1.21 -8.70
N GLN A 35 -5.33 -0.09 -8.94
CA GLN A 35 -5.05 0.90 -7.90
C GLN A 35 -6.33 1.49 -7.28
N GLU A 36 -7.34 1.79 -8.08
CA GLU A 36 -8.64 2.27 -7.59
C GLU A 36 -9.31 1.23 -6.70
N SER A 37 -9.31 -0.04 -7.13
CA SER A 37 -9.86 -1.15 -6.36
C SER A 37 -9.13 -1.34 -5.03
N LEU A 38 -7.80 -1.27 -5.01
CA LEU A 38 -6.99 -1.37 -3.80
C LEU A 38 -7.26 -0.20 -2.84
N THR A 39 -7.39 1.01 -3.38
CA THR A 39 -7.70 2.21 -2.58
C THR A 39 -9.07 2.09 -1.93
N ARG A 40 -10.07 1.59 -2.67
CA ARG A 40 -11.42 1.34 -2.15
C ARG A 40 -11.42 0.30 -1.05
N LEU A 41 -10.74 -0.83 -1.27
CA LEU A 41 -10.60 -1.87 -0.26
C LEU A 41 -9.90 -1.35 1.01
N ALA A 42 -8.83 -0.57 0.85
CA ALA A 42 -8.14 0.04 1.98
C ALA A 42 -9.08 0.99 2.75
N ALA A 43 -9.85 1.84 2.06
CA ALA A 43 -10.83 2.71 2.70
C ALA A 43 -11.92 1.92 3.45
N GLU A 44 -12.41 0.83 2.87
CA GLU A 44 -13.38 -0.05 3.51
C GLU A 44 -12.82 -0.71 4.78
N ARG A 45 -11.55 -1.14 4.79
CA ARG A 45 -10.87 -1.64 5.99
C ARG A 45 -10.84 -0.58 7.10
N LEU A 46 -10.52 0.66 6.76
CA LEU A 46 -10.46 1.76 7.75
C LEU A 46 -11.83 2.08 8.35
N VAL A 47 -12.89 2.08 7.53
CA VAL A 47 -14.28 2.28 8.01
C VAL A 47 -14.70 1.15 8.95
N ASN A 48 -14.28 -0.09 8.66
CA ASN A 48 -14.62 -1.28 9.43
C ASN A 48 -13.48 -1.72 10.37
N ALA A 49 -12.68 -0.79 10.89
CA ALA A 49 -11.50 -1.11 11.70
C ALA A 49 -11.81 -1.97 12.95
N GLU A 50 -13.06 -2.02 13.40
CA GLU A 50 -13.50 -2.87 14.51
C GLU A 50 -13.44 -4.37 14.20
N GLU A 51 -13.56 -4.75 12.92
CA GLU A 51 -13.49 -6.14 12.47
C GLU A 51 -12.06 -6.70 12.50
N GLU A 52 -11.05 -5.83 12.65
CA GLU A 52 -9.64 -6.18 12.66
C GLU A 52 -8.96 -5.73 13.97
N PRO A 53 -9.34 -6.30 15.13
CA PRO A 53 -8.94 -5.79 16.44
C PRO A 53 -7.44 -5.92 16.74
N GLY A 54 -6.69 -6.70 15.95
CA GLY A 54 -5.23 -6.80 16.01
C GLY A 54 -4.50 -5.66 15.30
N ASN A 55 -5.21 -4.89 14.46
CA ASN A 55 -4.67 -3.74 13.74
C ASN A 55 -5.07 -2.43 14.44
N TRP A 56 -4.19 -1.42 14.36
CA TRP A 56 -4.44 -0.04 14.80
C TRP A 56 -4.17 0.89 13.62
N MET A 57 -5.14 1.00 12.72
CA MET A 57 -4.95 1.61 11.39
C MET A 57 -5.15 3.12 11.35
N LEU A 58 -5.79 3.70 12.37
CA LEU A 58 -6.11 5.12 12.50
C LEU A 58 -5.53 5.66 13.81
N HIS A 59 -5.34 6.98 13.90
CA HIS A 59 -4.76 7.61 15.09
C HIS A 59 -5.51 7.22 16.39
N GLY A 60 -6.84 7.31 16.40
CA GLY A 60 -7.67 6.87 17.53
C GLY A 60 -8.27 5.46 17.39
N ARG A 61 -7.61 4.55 16.65
CA ARG A 61 -8.08 3.20 16.27
C ARG A 61 -9.24 3.19 15.27
N THR A 62 -10.34 3.87 15.58
CA THR A 62 -11.52 4.02 14.73
C THR A 62 -11.75 5.50 14.41
N TYR A 63 -12.64 5.78 13.46
CA TYR A 63 -13.09 7.15 13.20
C TYR A 63 -13.83 7.80 14.38
N GLY A 64 -14.27 7.00 15.37
CA GLY A 64 -14.83 7.52 16.61
C GLY A 64 -13.78 8.09 17.58
N GLU A 65 -12.49 7.82 17.33
CA GLU A 65 -11.36 8.30 18.14
C GLU A 65 -11.45 7.92 19.63
N ASP A 66 -12.18 6.86 19.97
CA ASP A 66 -12.41 6.41 21.35
C ASP A 66 -11.20 5.72 21.99
N ARG A 67 -10.24 5.30 21.17
CA ARG A 67 -9.03 4.57 21.57
C ARG A 67 -9.32 3.28 22.35
N TYR A 68 -10.49 2.67 22.14
CA TYR A 68 -10.90 1.45 22.84
C TYR A 68 -10.45 0.19 22.11
N SER A 69 -9.52 -0.60 22.65
CA SER A 69 -9.22 -1.92 22.06
C SER A 69 -10.18 -3.01 22.58
N PRO A 70 -10.79 -3.84 21.70
CA PRO A 70 -11.60 -4.98 22.13
C PRO A 70 -10.76 -6.22 22.48
N LEU A 71 -9.42 -6.16 22.37
CA LEU A 71 -8.52 -7.25 22.76
C LEU A 71 -8.55 -7.46 24.28
N LYS A 72 -8.50 -8.73 24.72
CA LYS A 72 -8.71 -9.12 26.13
C LYS A 72 -7.66 -10.06 26.72
N GLN A 73 -6.60 -10.36 25.96
CA GLN A 73 -5.53 -11.26 26.41
C GLN A 73 -4.85 -10.70 27.67
N ILE A 74 -4.59 -9.39 27.70
CA ILE A 74 -4.16 -8.66 28.89
C ILE A 74 -5.41 -8.07 29.55
N ASN A 75 -5.62 -8.40 30.83
CA ASN A 75 -6.77 -7.97 31.62
C ASN A 75 -6.39 -7.83 33.11
N ASP A 76 -7.35 -7.50 33.96
CA ASP A 76 -7.16 -7.28 35.40
C ASP A 76 -6.63 -8.51 36.15
N GLN A 77 -6.79 -9.72 35.60
CA GLN A 77 -6.23 -10.94 36.17
C GLN A 77 -4.83 -11.27 35.65
N THR A 78 -4.47 -10.87 34.42
CA THR A 78 -3.21 -11.26 33.77
C THR A 78 -2.15 -10.16 33.72
N VAL A 79 -2.52 -8.89 33.95
CA VAL A 79 -1.62 -7.73 33.84
C VAL A 79 -0.39 -7.82 34.75
N ALA A 80 -0.49 -8.51 35.89
CA ALA A 80 0.63 -8.72 36.81
C ALA A 80 1.80 -9.52 36.20
N ASN A 81 1.56 -10.25 35.11
CA ASN A 81 2.58 -11.04 34.41
C ASN A 81 3.22 -10.29 33.23
N LEU A 82 2.84 -9.04 32.99
CA LEU A 82 3.33 -8.27 31.86
C LEU A 82 4.82 -7.91 32.05
N GLY A 83 5.59 -8.01 30.96
CA GLY A 83 7.00 -7.66 30.93
C GLY A 83 7.39 -7.03 29.59
N LEU A 84 8.57 -6.41 29.55
CA LEU A 84 9.13 -5.86 28.32
C LEU A 84 9.43 -7.00 27.33
N ALA A 85 8.79 -6.97 26.16
CA ALA A 85 9.05 -7.93 25.09
C ALA A 85 10.28 -7.53 24.26
N TRP A 86 10.37 -6.24 23.88
CA TRP A 86 11.46 -5.66 23.10
C TRP A 86 11.50 -4.14 23.27
N ALA A 87 12.61 -3.53 22.85
CA ALA A 87 12.78 -2.08 22.78
C ALA A 87 13.57 -1.68 21.52
N TRP A 88 13.30 -0.48 21.02
CA TRP A 88 14.03 0.11 19.89
C TRP A 88 14.42 1.55 20.23
N GLU A 89 15.68 1.90 19.96
CA GLU A 89 16.25 3.20 20.28
C GLU A 89 15.99 4.19 19.15
N THR A 90 15.36 5.32 19.47
CA THR A 90 15.03 6.39 18.51
C THR A 90 16.23 7.28 18.17
N GLY A 91 17.35 7.15 18.89
CA GLY A 91 18.55 7.96 18.70
C GLY A 91 18.42 9.41 19.16
N THR A 92 17.35 9.77 19.88
CA THR A 92 17.08 11.15 20.33
C THR A 92 16.46 11.18 21.73
N ASN A 93 16.78 12.23 22.48
CA ASN A 93 16.17 12.53 23.79
C ASN A 93 15.13 13.66 23.72
N ARG A 94 14.66 14.00 22.51
CA ARG A 94 13.61 15.00 22.29
C ARG A 94 12.22 14.35 22.46
N GLY A 95 11.19 15.19 22.56
CA GLY A 95 9.81 14.73 22.77
C GLY A 95 9.33 13.74 21.70
N LEU A 96 8.64 12.69 22.14
CA LEU A 96 8.00 11.67 21.32
C LEU A 96 6.51 11.69 21.64
N GLU A 97 5.68 12.00 20.65
CA GLU A 97 4.23 12.20 20.81
C GLU A 97 3.42 11.29 19.87
N ALA A 98 4.11 10.42 19.12
CA ALA A 98 3.49 9.57 18.12
C ALA A 98 2.52 8.57 18.77
N THR A 99 1.35 8.39 18.15
CA THR A 99 0.57 7.16 18.32
C THR A 99 0.94 6.21 17.18
N PRO A 100 1.55 5.04 17.47
CA PRO A 100 1.91 4.09 16.43
C PRO A 100 0.71 3.61 15.62
N ILE A 101 0.92 3.39 14.32
CA ILE A 101 -0.03 2.73 13.42
C ILE A 101 0.47 1.31 13.18
N VAL A 102 -0.33 0.31 13.50
CA VAL A 102 0.05 -1.11 13.33
C VAL A 102 -0.89 -1.75 12.31
N VAL A 103 -0.32 -2.23 11.21
CA VAL A 103 -1.08 -2.87 10.12
C VAL A 103 -0.32 -4.11 9.67
N ASP A 104 -0.98 -5.26 9.75
CA ASP A 104 -0.53 -6.54 9.19
C ASP A 104 0.91 -6.91 9.61
N GLY A 105 1.24 -6.71 10.89
CA GLY A 105 2.55 -7.05 11.49
C GLY A 105 3.62 -5.97 11.36
N VAL A 106 3.32 -4.80 10.79
CA VAL A 106 4.26 -3.67 10.70
C VAL A 106 3.76 -2.51 11.55
N MET A 107 4.63 -2.01 12.43
CA MET A 107 4.43 -0.80 13.21
C MET A 107 5.09 0.39 12.52
N TYR A 108 4.28 1.40 12.20
CA TYR A 108 4.71 2.70 11.71
C TYR A 108 4.65 3.73 12.85
N VAL A 109 5.79 4.36 13.14
CA VAL A 109 5.91 5.35 14.22
C VAL A 109 6.77 6.51 13.76
N THR A 110 6.51 7.70 14.29
CA THR A 110 7.33 8.88 14.04
C THR A 110 8.28 9.18 15.20
N GLY A 111 9.51 9.55 14.85
CA GLY A 111 10.50 10.09 15.77
C GLY A 111 10.50 11.62 15.76
N SER A 112 11.59 12.20 16.29
CA SER A 112 11.81 13.64 16.18
C SER A 112 11.92 14.10 14.73
N TRP A 113 11.60 15.37 14.47
CA TRP A 113 11.75 15.99 13.15
C TRP A 113 10.95 15.31 12.02
N SER A 114 9.87 14.60 12.39
CA SER A 114 8.99 13.89 11.45
C SER A 114 9.67 12.72 10.72
N GLU A 115 10.74 12.17 11.27
CA GLU A 115 11.32 10.92 10.78
C GLU A 115 10.32 9.78 10.97
N VAL A 116 10.12 8.97 9.93
CA VAL A 116 9.17 7.85 9.93
C VAL A 116 9.95 6.54 9.96
N TYR A 117 9.53 5.64 10.85
CA TYR A 117 10.11 4.33 11.02
C TYR A 117 9.05 3.26 10.77
N ALA A 118 9.45 2.16 10.13
CA ALA A 118 8.66 0.95 9.98
C ALA A 118 9.40 -0.20 10.69
N ILE A 119 8.72 -0.84 11.63
CA ILE A 119 9.28 -1.83 12.55
C ILE A 119 8.44 -3.12 12.45
N ASP A 120 9.10 -4.28 12.44
CA ASP A 120 8.45 -5.60 12.53
C ASP A 120 7.87 -5.78 13.95
N ALA A 121 6.56 -6.06 14.06
CA ALA A 121 5.77 -5.95 15.30
C ALA A 121 5.60 -7.27 16.08
#